data_AF-A0A4Y2CBH1-F1
#
_entry.id   AF-A0A4Y2CBH1-F1
#
_cell.length_a   1.000
_cell.length_b   1.000
_cell.length_c   1.000
_cell.angle_alpha   90.00
_cell.angle_beta   90.00
_cell.angle_gamma   90.00
#
_symmetry.space_group_name_H-M   'P 1'
#
loop_
_entity.id
_entity.type
_entity.pdbx_description
1 polymer ?
#
loop_
_entity_poly.entity_id
_entity_poly.type
_entity_poly.pdbx_seq_one_letter_code
_entity_poly.pdbx_strand_id
1 'polypeptide(L)'
;MIHLQNICFEIEKFCDVKLTSSEHVDTRPSRIAWDNEDVAKLSQWLSEHNPFPKIDVIVSIASVIVGGNEVNCHLSEEIGRDMISKMMGKKFENVKFKRKGKVVTLASINSSVKICNISIVVDPHILFHRLCIAKQSDDDLKAFFKCELSPFPILLFTGESMRKGTKSSLYTSFSPITEDVKPEGSQYVVVDGGHLLHKIVWRQQATFGAIADRYVQYLNNKYG
;
A
#
# COMPACT_ATOMS: atom_id res chain seq x y z
N MET A 1 24.67 5.39 -9.42
CA MET A 1 23.98 6.37 -8.54
C MET A 1 24.57 7.78 -8.70
N ILE A 2 24.47 8.37 -9.90
CA ILE A 2 25.00 9.73 -10.19
C ILE A 2 24.24 10.81 -9.37
N HIS A 3 22.97 10.55 -9.01
CA HIS A 3 22.13 11.54 -8.32
C HIS A 3 22.51 11.84 -6.87
N LEU A 4 22.94 10.85 -6.07
CA LEU A 4 23.28 11.11 -4.66
C LEU A 4 24.55 11.97 -4.53
N GLN A 5 25.54 11.69 -5.38
CA GLN A 5 26.78 12.48 -5.45
C GLN A 5 26.54 13.88 -5.99
N ASN A 6 25.66 14.03 -6.99
CA ASN A 6 25.27 15.36 -7.47
C ASN A 6 24.60 16.18 -6.37
N ILE A 7 23.77 15.57 -5.52
CA ILE A 7 23.16 16.27 -4.38
C ILE A 7 24.23 16.69 -3.37
N CYS A 8 25.15 15.80 -2.99
CA CYS A 8 26.26 16.14 -2.10
C CYS A 8 27.12 17.28 -2.68
N PHE A 9 27.45 17.22 -3.97
CA PHE A 9 28.23 18.25 -4.67
C PHE A 9 27.51 19.61 -4.72
N GLU A 10 26.21 19.63 -5.00
CA GLU A 10 25.43 20.88 -5.00
C GLU A 10 25.26 21.45 -3.58
N ILE A 11 25.17 20.60 -2.56
CA ILE A 11 25.16 21.04 -1.15
C ILE A 11 26.53 21.59 -0.73
N GLU A 12 27.62 20.94 -1.11
CA GLU A 12 28.99 21.42 -0.90
C GLU A 12 29.20 22.80 -1.53
N LYS A 13 28.75 22.97 -2.77
CA LYS A 13 28.79 24.24 -3.49
C LYS A 13 27.90 25.32 -2.85
N PHE A 14 26.73 24.94 -2.35
CA PHE A 14 25.83 25.86 -1.65
C PHE A 14 26.40 26.32 -0.31
N CYS A 15 27.04 25.41 0.43
CA CYS A 15 27.60 25.67 1.75
C CYS A 15 29.03 26.23 1.72
N ASP A 16 29.68 26.30 0.54
CA ASP A 16 31.09 26.64 0.35
C ASP A 16 32.05 25.76 1.17
N VAL A 17 31.72 24.47 1.27
CA VAL A 17 32.53 23.46 1.97
C VAL A 17 32.99 22.42 0.96
N LYS A 18 34.29 22.09 0.96
CA LYS A 18 34.83 20.95 0.19
C LYS A 18 35.04 19.77 1.12
N LEU A 19 34.24 18.72 0.95
CA LEU A 19 34.53 17.43 1.57
C LEU A 19 35.67 16.76 0.79
N THR A 20 36.68 16.25 1.49
CA THR A 20 37.73 15.47 0.82
C THR A 20 37.19 14.05 0.61
N SER A 21 37.38 13.49 -0.59
CA SER A 21 36.88 12.15 -0.97
C SER A 21 37.32 11.00 -0.05
N SER A 22 38.25 11.24 0.87
CA SER A 22 38.72 10.30 1.89
C SER A 22 37.90 10.27 3.19
N GLU A 23 37.07 11.28 3.47
CA GLU A 23 36.37 11.43 4.76
C GLU A 23 35.11 10.57 4.88
N HIS A 24 34.47 10.23 3.75
CA HIS A 24 33.25 9.43 3.73
C HIS A 24 33.47 8.09 3.04
N VAL A 25 32.96 7.00 3.61
CA VAL A 25 33.15 5.65 3.05
C VAL A 25 32.47 5.50 1.68
N ASP A 26 31.33 6.16 1.49
CA ASP A 26 30.53 6.05 0.27
C ASP A 26 31.06 6.91 -0.90
N THR A 27 31.98 7.83 -0.65
CA THR A 27 32.65 8.61 -1.70
C THR A 27 33.92 7.93 -2.23
N ARG A 28 34.26 6.74 -1.70
CA ARG A 28 35.40 5.95 -2.16
C ARG A 28 35.16 5.42 -3.57
N PRO A 29 36.12 5.55 -4.51
CA PRO A 29 35.93 5.12 -5.90
C PRO A 29 35.42 3.68 -6.08
N SER A 30 35.82 2.76 -5.20
CA SER A 30 35.35 1.37 -5.22
C SER A 30 33.87 1.22 -4.87
N ARG A 31 33.36 1.97 -3.88
CA ARG A 31 31.94 2.00 -3.53
C ARG A 31 31.12 2.63 -4.64
N ILE A 32 31.62 3.72 -5.23
CA ILE A 32 30.99 4.37 -6.38
C ILE A 32 30.88 3.40 -7.57
N ALA A 33 31.94 2.65 -7.86
CA ALA A 33 31.94 1.67 -8.93
C ALA A 33 30.92 0.55 -8.68
N TRP A 34 30.89 -0.02 -7.48
CA TRP A 34 29.91 -1.05 -7.11
C TRP A 34 28.47 -0.54 -7.14
N ASP A 35 28.19 0.63 -6.60
CA ASP A 35 26.85 1.24 -6.65
C ASP A 35 26.41 1.50 -8.09
N ASN A 36 27.33 1.88 -8.97
CA ASN A 36 27.03 2.05 -10.40
C ASN A 36 26.76 0.70 -11.08
N GLU A 37 27.54 -0.35 -10.79
CA GLU A 37 27.28 -1.71 -11.27
C GLU A 37 25.93 -2.24 -10.78
N ASP A 38 25.60 -2.07 -9.50
CA ASP A 38 24.35 -2.56 -8.92
C ASP A 38 23.14 -1.78 -9.45
N VAL A 39 23.27 -0.46 -9.64
CA VAL A 39 22.24 0.32 -10.35
C VAL A 39 22.09 -0.15 -11.80
N ALA A 40 23.18 -0.49 -12.49
CA ALA A 40 23.09 -1.03 -13.84
C ALA A 40 22.37 -2.39 -13.87
N LYS A 41 22.69 -3.29 -12.94
CA LYS A 41 21.97 -4.57 -12.77
C LYS A 41 20.50 -4.35 -12.48
N LEU A 42 20.15 -3.44 -11.56
CA LEU A 42 18.76 -3.13 -11.23
C LEU A 42 18.02 -2.53 -12.43
N SER A 43 18.67 -1.63 -13.16
CA SER A 43 18.12 -1.00 -14.37
C SER A 43 17.88 -2.04 -15.46
N GLN A 44 18.84 -2.95 -15.69
CA GLN A 44 18.69 -4.06 -16.62
C GLN A 44 17.52 -4.97 -16.19
N TRP A 45 17.49 -5.36 -14.91
CA TRP A 45 16.42 -6.19 -14.37
C TRP A 45 15.05 -5.56 -14.54
N LEU A 46 14.89 -4.26 -14.23
CA LEU A 46 13.63 -3.52 -14.42
C LEU A 46 13.26 -3.35 -15.89
N SER A 47 14.23 -3.28 -16.80
CA SER A 47 13.96 -3.23 -18.24
C SER A 47 13.43 -4.56 -18.78
N GLU A 48 13.95 -5.68 -18.26
CA GLU A 48 13.49 -7.03 -18.60
C GLU A 48 12.18 -7.38 -17.88
N HIS A 49 11.98 -6.87 -16.66
CA HIS A 49 10.85 -7.16 -15.79
C HIS A 49 10.09 -5.87 -15.43
N ASN A 50 9.56 -5.18 -16.45
CA ASN A 50 8.89 -3.91 -16.25
C ASN A 50 7.73 -4.03 -15.23
N PRO A 51 7.85 -3.43 -14.03
CA PRO A 51 6.82 -3.52 -13.00
C PRO A 51 5.60 -2.62 -13.31
N PHE A 52 5.69 -1.78 -14.34
CA PHE A 52 4.65 -0.88 -14.82
C PHE A 52 4.25 -1.25 -16.27
N PRO A 53 3.60 -2.40 -16.49
CA PRO A 53 3.09 -2.73 -17.81
C PRO A 53 2.09 -1.65 -18.24
N LYS A 54 2.09 -1.30 -19.53
CA LYS A 54 1.07 -0.41 -20.09
C LYS A 54 -0.25 -1.18 -20.10
N ILE A 55 -1.12 -0.84 -19.16
CA ILE A 55 -2.43 -1.45 -18.97
C ILE A 55 -3.49 -0.35 -19.02
N ASP A 56 -4.65 -0.66 -19.62
CA ASP A 56 -5.76 0.30 -19.75
C ASP A 56 -6.57 0.45 -18.45
N VAL A 57 -6.17 -0.23 -17.39
CA VAL A 57 -6.82 -0.22 -16.08
C VAL A 57 -5.89 0.35 -15.02
N ILE A 58 -6.44 1.16 -14.12
CA ILE A 58 -5.67 1.69 -12.98
C ILE A 58 -5.44 0.56 -11.99
N VAL A 59 -4.20 0.28 -11.61
CA VAL A 59 -3.93 -0.76 -10.60
C VAL A 59 -3.06 -0.19 -9.48
N SER A 60 -3.45 -0.46 -8.23
CA SER A 60 -2.58 -0.23 -7.09
C SER A 60 -1.54 -1.33 -7.04
N ILE A 61 -0.26 -0.99 -7.18
CA ILE A 61 0.83 -1.98 -7.09
C ILE A 61 0.92 -2.57 -5.68
N ALA A 62 0.79 -1.72 -4.66
CA ALA A 62 0.89 -2.14 -3.26
C ALA A 62 -0.24 -3.09 -2.82
N SER A 63 -1.47 -2.87 -3.30
CA SER A 63 -2.63 -3.66 -2.88
C SER A 63 -3.18 -4.60 -3.95
N VAL A 64 -2.62 -4.54 -5.17
CA VAL A 64 -3.06 -5.28 -6.36
C VAL A 64 -4.54 -5.02 -6.70
N ILE A 65 -5.09 -3.90 -6.26
CA ILE A 65 -6.49 -3.52 -6.53
C ILE A 65 -6.57 -2.94 -7.94
N VAL A 66 -7.47 -3.50 -8.75
CA VAL A 66 -7.83 -2.95 -10.05
C VAL A 66 -8.97 -1.93 -9.89
N GLY A 67 -8.76 -0.75 -10.45
CA GLY A 67 -9.66 0.38 -10.52
C GLY A 67 -10.90 0.08 -11.35
N GLY A 68 -12.10 0.36 -10.82
CA GLY A 68 -13.32 0.43 -11.61
C GLY A 68 -13.36 1.70 -12.47
N ASN A 69 -14.34 1.78 -13.38
CA ASN A 69 -14.53 2.91 -14.31
C ASN A 69 -14.77 4.24 -13.58
N GLU A 70 -15.22 4.20 -12.32
CA GLU A 70 -15.45 5.36 -11.48
C GLU A 70 -14.18 5.96 -10.85
N VAL A 71 -13.06 5.23 -10.83
CA VAL A 71 -11.81 5.70 -10.23
C VAL A 71 -11.10 6.67 -11.15
N ASN A 72 -10.83 7.88 -10.65
CA ASN A 72 -10.19 8.96 -11.39
C ASN A 72 -9.00 9.57 -10.65
N CYS A 73 -8.39 8.85 -9.71
CA CYS A 73 -7.27 9.35 -8.90
C CYS A 73 -6.02 9.74 -9.71
N HIS A 74 -5.84 9.18 -10.90
CA HIS A 74 -4.79 9.58 -11.84
C HIS A 74 -4.96 11.01 -12.36
N LEU A 75 -6.19 11.55 -12.34
CA LEU A 75 -6.51 12.94 -12.71
C LEU A 75 -6.59 13.88 -11.50
N SER A 76 -6.05 13.46 -10.35
CA SER A 76 -6.18 14.21 -9.09
C SER A 76 -5.65 15.63 -9.18
N GLU A 77 -4.55 15.83 -9.88
CA GLU A 77 -3.99 17.17 -10.12
C GLU A 77 -4.90 18.03 -10.98
N GLU A 78 -5.37 17.52 -12.12
CA GLU A 78 -6.26 18.24 -13.04
C GLU A 78 -7.56 18.64 -12.33
N ILE A 79 -8.18 17.69 -11.63
CA ILE A 79 -9.39 17.91 -10.84
C ILE A 79 -9.12 18.94 -9.74
N GLY A 80 -7.96 18.86 -9.07
CA GLY A 80 -7.55 19.81 -8.04
C GLY A 80 -7.39 21.24 -8.59
N ARG A 81 -6.71 21.40 -9.72
CA ARG A 81 -6.52 22.69 -10.41
C ARG A 81 -7.86 23.29 -10.84
N ASP A 82 -8.74 22.49 -11.42
CA ASP A 82 -10.10 22.91 -11.80
C ASP A 82 -10.94 23.31 -10.56
N MET A 83 -10.77 22.61 -9.43
CA MET A 83 -11.47 22.96 -8.20
C MET A 83 -10.97 24.27 -7.60
N ILE A 84 -9.66 24.50 -7.61
CA ILE A 84 -9.03 25.75 -7.13
C ILE A 84 -9.45 26.94 -8.00
N SER A 85 -9.43 26.80 -9.33
CA SER A 85 -9.85 27.88 -10.24
C SER A 85 -11.29 28.32 -9.97
N LYS A 86 -12.17 27.38 -9.61
CA LYS A 86 -13.56 27.66 -9.22
C LYS A 86 -13.72 28.35 -7.86
N MET A 87 -12.70 28.29 -6.99
CA MET A 87 -12.65 29.02 -5.71
C MET A 87 -12.13 30.44 -5.86
N MET A 88 -11.21 30.66 -6.82
CA MET A 88 -10.57 31.97 -6.99
C MET A 88 -11.61 33.08 -7.20
N GLY A 89 -11.46 34.17 -6.44
CA GLY A 89 -12.36 35.33 -6.51
C GLY A 89 -13.73 35.16 -5.82
N LYS A 90 -14.01 34.02 -5.19
CA LYS A 90 -15.25 33.81 -4.42
C LYS A 90 -15.03 33.90 -2.93
N LYS A 91 -16.03 34.43 -2.22
CA LYS A 91 -16.11 34.31 -0.75
C LYS A 91 -16.37 32.86 -0.36
N PHE A 92 -15.80 32.43 0.75
CA PHE A 92 -15.91 31.05 1.26
C PHE A 92 -17.37 30.56 1.38
N GLU A 93 -18.29 31.41 1.82
CA GLU A 93 -19.73 31.12 1.95
C GLU A 93 -20.41 30.69 0.62
N ASN A 94 -19.88 31.16 -0.51
CA ASN A 94 -20.44 30.93 -1.84
C ASN A 94 -19.78 29.74 -2.56
N VAL A 95 -18.75 29.16 -1.95
CA VAL A 95 -18.04 28.02 -2.52
C VAL A 95 -18.83 26.75 -2.22
N LYS A 96 -19.46 26.18 -3.25
CA LYS A 96 -20.21 24.92 -3.15
C LYS A 96 -19.69 23.92 -4.18
N PHE A 97 -19.29 22.74 -3.71
CA PHE A 97 -18.85 21.65 -4.58
C PHE A 97 -19.84 20.49 -4.57
N LYS A 98 -20.08 19.94 -5.76
CA LYS A 98 -20.83 18.70 -5.90
C LYS A 98 -19.90 17.54 -5.54
N ARG A 99 -20.41 16.57 -4.76
CA ARG A 99 -19.66 15.33 -4.44
C ARG A 99 -19.27 14.51 -5.67
N LYS A 100 -19.93 14.70 -6.81
CA LYS A 100 -19.56 14.08 -8.10
C LYS A 100 -18.23 14.61 -8.66
N GLY A 101 -17.85 15.85 -8.32
CA GLY A 101 -16.59 16.46 -8.76
C GLY A 101 -15.39 16.10 -7.88
N LYS A 102 -15.55 15.21 -6.89
CA LYS A 102 -14.45 14.78 -6.03
C LYS A 102 -13.62 13.71 -6.73
N VAL A 103 -12.34 13.64 -6.36
CA VAL A 103 -11.48 12.52 -6.73
C VAL A 103 -11.98 11.25 -6.04
N VAL A 104 -12.13 10.19 -6.83
CA VAL A 104 -12.48 8.83 -6.42
C VAL A 104 -11.21 8.00 -6.43
N THR A 105 -10.83 7.51 -5.25
CA THR A 105 -9.61 6.72 -5.05
C THR A 105 -9.91 5.23 -5.13
N LEU A 106 -8.87 4.42 -5.35
CA LEU A 106 -8.93 2.94 -5.31
C LEU A 106 -9.50 2.40 -4.00
N ALA A 107 -9.36 3.12 -2.88
CA ALA A 107 -9.96 2.74 -1.59
C ALA A 107 -11.48 2.60 -1.66
N SER A 108 -12.15 3.36 -2.54
CA SER A 108 -13.60 3.28 -2.72
C SER A 108 -14.10 1.95 -3.27
N ILE A 109 -13.23 1.15 -3.90
CA ILE A 109 -13.59 -0.14 -4.49
C ILE A 109 -13.74 -1.20 -3.39
N ASN A 110 -12.83 -1.20 -2.42
CA ASN A 110 -12.73 -2.27 -1.44
C ASN A 110 -13.44 -1.97 -0.13
N SER A 111 -13.61 -0.71 0.25
CA SER A 111 -14.19 -0.38 1.55
C SER A 111 -15.38 0.56 1.48
N SER A 112 -16.11 0.62 0.35
CA SER A 112 -17.31 1.45 0.27
C SER A 112 -18.61 0.73 0.58
N VAL A 113 -19.49 1.42 1.30
CA VAL A 113 -20.88 1.01 1.55
C VAL A 113 -21.80 1.98 0.83
N LYS A 114 -22.78 1.47 0.08
CA LYS A 114 -23.85 2.28 -0.51
C LYS A 114 -24.96 2.48 0.51
N ILE A 115 -25.10 3.69 1.03
CA ILE A 115 -26.22 4.10 1.91
C ILE A 115 -27.04 5.13 1.13
N CYS A 116 -28.33 4.85 0.89
CA CYS A 116 -29.23 5.76 0.16
C CYS A 116 -28.65 6.25 -1.18
N ASN A 117 -28.12 5.34 -2.01
CA ASN A 117 -27.42 5.61 -3.28
C ASN A 117 -26.11 6.41 -3.17
N ILE A 118 -25.60 6.65 -1.96
CA ILE A 118 -24.32 7.32 -1.73
C ILE A 118 -23.29 6.26 -1.36
N SER A 119 -22.25 6.10 -2.18
CA SER A 119 -21.08 5.31 -1.81
C SER A 119 -20.20 6.11 -0.84
N ILE A 120 -20.04 5.58 0.37
CA ILE A 120 -19.20 6.14 1.43
C ILE A 120 -18.05 5.16 1.63
N VAL A 121 -16.81 5.66 1.47
CA VAL A 121 -15.61 4.89 1.81
C VAL A 121 -15.52 4.82 3.33
N VAL A 122 -15.52 3.61 3.85
CA VAL A 122 -15.41 3.30 5.26
C VAL A 122 -13.97 2.92 5.54
N ASP A 123 -13.38 3.59 6.51
CA ASP A 123 -12.12 3.16 7.09
C ASP A 123 -12.43 2.12 8.17
N PRO A 124 -11.90 0.88 8.07
CA PRO A 124 -12.15 -0.18 9.04
C PRO A 124 -11.74 0.19 10.48
N HIS A 125 -10.66 0.95 10.66
CA HIS A 125 -10.21 1.41 11.98
C HIS A 125 -11.17 2.46 12.55
N ILE A 126 -11.61 3.42 11.74
CA ILE A 126 -12.60 4.42 12.18
C ILE A 126 -13.92 3.73 12.54
N LEU A 127 -14.35 2.74 11.73
CA LEU A 127 -15.54 1.96 12.01
C LEU A 127 -15.41 1.19 13.34
N PHE A 128 -14.28 0.50 13.54
CA PHE A 128 -13.97 -0.22 14.78
C PHE A 128 -14.05 0.71 16.00
N HIS A 129 -13.37 1.87 15.96
CA HIS A 129 -13.41 2.83 17.06
C HIS A 129 -14.83 3.35 17.33
N ARG A 130 -15.60 3.64 16.27
CA ARG A 130 -17.00 4.07 16.41
C ARG A 130 -17.87 2.99 17.05
N LEU A 131 -17.68 1.73 16.69
CA LEU A 131 -18.40 0.60 17.30
C LEU A 131 -18.01 0.42 18.77
N CYS A 132 -16.73 0.56 19.11
CA CYS A 132 -16.26 0.52 20.50
C CYS A 132 -16.86 1.64 21.35
N ILE A 133 -17.03 2.84 20.79
CA ILE A 133 -17.66 3.98 21.47
C ILE A 133 -19.18 3.81 21.56
N ALA A 134 -19.82 3.26 20.52
CA ALA A 134 -21.27 3.12 20.45
C ALA A 134 -21.82 1.96 21.29
N LYS A 135 -20.97 0.99 21.69
CA LYS A 135 -21.40 -0.16 22.50
C LYS A 135 -22.01 0.31 23.81
N GLN A 136 -23.20 -0.20 24.15
CA GLN A 136 -23.82 0.03 25.46
C GLN A 136 -23.57 -1.17 26.39
N SER A 137 -23.38 -2.35 25.82
CA SER A 137 -23.09 -3.60 26.50
C SER A 137 -22.03 -4.43 25.76
N ASP A 138 -21.54 -5.48 26.40
CA ASP A 138 -20.65 -6.44 25.74
C ASP A 138 -21.39 -7.38 24.77
N ASP A 139 -22.71 -7.55 24.94
CA ASP A 139 -23.55 -8.26 23.98
C ASP A 139 -23.70 -7.49 22.66
N ASP A 140 -23.77 -6.16 22.70
CA ASP A 140 -23.73 -5.32 21.50
C ASP A 140 -22.42 -5.50 20.75
N LEU A 141 -21.31 -5.57 21.49
CA LEU A 141 -20.00 -5.79 20.91
C LEU A 141 -19.92 -7.14 20.19
N LYS A 142 -20.46 -8.19 20.82
CA LYS A 142 -20.56 -9.53 20.20
C LYS A 142 -21.46 -9.52 18.96
N ALA A 143 -22.52 -8.71 18.95
CA ALA A 143 -23.38 -8.53 17.78
C ALA A 143 -22.67 -7.77 16.64
N PHE A 144 -21.92 -6.71 16.96
CA PHE A 144 -21.15 -5.92 15.99
C PHE A 144 -20.08 -6.76 15.28
N PHE A 145 -19.43 -7.67 15.99
CA PHE A 145 -18.39 -8.55 15.45
C PHE A 145 -18.89 -9.85 14.82
N LYS A 146 -20.21 -10.01 14.60
CA LYS A 146 -20.73 -11.14 13.80
C LYS A 146 -20.29 -11.08 12.33
N CYS A 147 -20.19 -9.85 11.80
CA CYS A 147 -19.75 -9.59 10.45
C CYS A 147 -18.34 -9.04 10.47
N GLU A 148 -17.56 -9.36 9.44
CA GLU A 148 -16.22 -8.83 9.31
C GLU A 148 -16.24 -7.35 8.91
N LEU A 149 -15.43 -6.54 9.62
CA LEU A 149 -15.36 -5.09 9.44
C LEU A 149 -14.30 -4.66 8.40
N SER A 150 -13.54 -5.62 7.86
CA SER A 150 -12.42 -5.36 6.95
C SER A 150 -12.29 -6.37 5.81
N PRO A 151 -11.85 -5.94 4.62
CA PRO A 151 -11.51 -6.83 3.50
C PRO A 151 -10.22 -7.67 3.74
N PHE A 152 -9.58 -7.55 4.89
CA PHE A 152 -8.37 -8.30 5.26
C PHE A 152 -8.31 -8.47 6.78
N PRO A 153 -7.62 -9.50 7.30
CA PRO A 153 -7.52 -9.74 8.74
C PRO A 153 -6.75 -8.62 9.47
N ILE A 154 -7.45 -7.67 10.11
CA ILE A 154 -6.80 -6.55 10.83
C ILE A 154 -5.91 -7.04 11.99
N LEU A 155 -6.18 -8.24 12.52
CA LEU A 155 -5.36 -8.87 13.56
C LEU A 155 -3.92 -9.10 13.08
N LEU A 156 -3.76 -9.48 11.81
CA LEU A 156 -2.46 -9.79 11.20
C LEU A 156 -1.87 -8.60 10.46
N PHE A 157 -2.71 -7.67 9.96
CA PHE A 157 -2.26 -6.58 9.09
C PHE A 157 -2.68 -5.19 9.60
N THR A 158 -1.74 -4.26 9.57
CA THR A 158 -2.04 -2.83 9.43
C THR A 158 -2.49 -2.58 7.99
N GLY A 159 -3.34 -1.59 7.70
CA GLY A 159 -3.94 -1.40 6.37
C GLY A 159 -2.98 -1.32 5.17
N GLU A 160 -1.67 -1.24 5.41
CA GLU A 160 -0.58 -1.17 4.43
C GLU A 160 0.42 -2.33 4.54
N SER A 161 0.55 -2.95 5.72
CA SER A 161 1.60 -3.94 5.97
C SER A 161 1.22 -4.95 7.05
N MET A 162 1.86 -6.12 7.09
CA MET A 162 1.69 -7.05 8.21
C MET A 162 2.05 -6.34 9.53
N ARG A 163 1.18 -6.46 10.54
CA ARG A 163 1.49 -5.94 11.88
C ARG A 163 2.84 -6.53 12.27
N LYS A 164 3.80 -5.65 12.55
CA LYS A 164 5.05 -6.04 13.17
C LYS A 164 4.72 -6.58 14.56
N GLY A 165 4.43 -7.87 14.65
CA GLY A 165 4.55 -8.60 15.90
C GLY A 165 6.02 -8.61 16.31
N THR A 166 6.29 -8.95 17.57
CA THR A 166 7.63 -9.42 17.94
C THR A 166 7.92 -10.60 17.02
N LYS A 167 8.80 -10.43 16.03
CA LYS A 167 9.11 -11.43 14.99
C LYS A 167 9.39 -12.82 15.58
N SER A 168 9.76 -12.88 16.86
CA SER A 168 10.15 -14.05 17.63
C SER A 168 9.03 -14.97 18.12
N SER A 169 7.82 -14.50 18.44
CA SER A 169 6.83 -15.38 19.11
C SER A 169 6.16 -16.38 18.16
N LEU A 170 5.92 -15.99 16.91
CA LEU A 170 5.54 -16.94 15.86
C LEU A 170 6.73 -17.76 15.38
N TYR A 171 7.93 -17.17 15.32
CA TYR A 171 9.17 -17.88 14.96
C TYR A 171 9.41 -19.12 15.83
N THR A 172 9.18 -19.02 17.14
CA THR A 172 9.29 -20.18 18.06
C THR A 172 8.27 -21.28 17.81
N SER A 173 7.18 -20.99 17.09
CA SER A 173 6.15 -21.96 16.75
C SER A 173 6.45 -22.72 15.44
N PHE A 174 7.39 -22.23 14.62
CA PHE A 174 7.83 -22.93 13.42
C PHE A 174 8.91 -23.95 13.77
N SER A 175 8.78 -25.17 13.25
CA SER A 175 9.86 -26.15 13.32
C SER A 175 11.01 -25.70 12.40
N PRO A 176 12.24 -25.59 12.90
CA PRO A 176 13.39 -25.26 12.05
C PRO A 176 13.59 -26.36 11.02
N ILE A 177 13.80 -25.95 9.76
CA ILE A 177 14.17 -26.88 8.70
C ILE A 177 15.64 -27.25 8.93
N THR A 178 15.91 -28.53 9.16
CA THR A 178 17.27 -29.07 9.38
C THR A 178 17.97 -29.48 8.09
N GLU A 179 17.23 -29.50 6.98
CA GLU A 179 17.75 -29.88 5.67
C GLU A 179 18.11 -28.63 4.86
N ASP A 180 19.27 -28.68 4.20
CA ASP A 180 19.71 -27.66 3.28
C ASP A 180 18.76 -27.68 2.07
N VAL A 181 17.79 -26.76 2.03
CA VAL A 181 16.85 -26.66 0.92
C VAL A 181 17.63 -26.16 -0.30
N LYS A 182 18.08 -27.10 -1.13
CA LYS A 182 18.55 -26.79 -2.49
C LYS A 182 17.31 -26.51 -3.34
N PRO A 183 17.06 -25.27 -3.77
CA PRO A 183 15.91 -24.99 -4.60
C PRO A 183 16.07 -25.73 -5.93
N GLU A 184 15.17 -26.66 -6.22
CA GLU A 184 15.02 -27.21 -7.56
C GLU A 184 14.28 -26.18 -8.42
N GLY A 185 15.06 -25.36 -9.14
CA GLY A 185 14.54 -24.40 -10.11
C GLY A 185 14.73 -22.93 -9.75
N SER A 186 14.50 -22.07 -10.73
CA SER A 186 14.70 -20.60 -10.68
C SER A 186 13.50 -19.86 -10.09
N GLN A 187 12.84 -20.41 -9.07
CA GLN A 187 11.63 -19.80 -8.50
C GLN A 187 11.85 -19.42 -7.03
N TYR A 188 12.39 -18.23 -6.84
CA TYR A 188 12.41 -17.56 -5.53
C TYR A 188 11.07 -16.85 -5.35
N VAL A 189 10.16 -17.41 -4.56
CA VAL A 189 9.00 -16.65 -4.08
C VAL A 189 9.46 -15.83 -2.88
N VAL A 190 9.95 -14.62 -3.15
CA VAL A 190 10.20 -13.63 -2.09
C VAL A 190 8.83 -13.14 -1.63
N VAL A 191 8.34 -13.71 -0.54
CA VAL A 191 7.23 -13.12 0.21
C VAL A 191 7.83 -11.94 0.98
N ASP A 192 7.79 -10.74 0.38
CA ASP A 192 7.94 -9.52 1.18
C ASP A 192 6.75 -9.46 2.16
N GLY A 193 6.95 -10.09 3.32
CA GLY A 193 5.94 -10.17 4.38
C GLY A 193 5.56 -8.81 4.97
N GLY A 194 6.25 -7.74 4.56
CA GLY A 194 5.90 -6.37 4.91
C GLY A 194 4.77 -5.83 4.04
N HIS A 195 4.92 -5.80 2.72
CA HIS A 195 4.18 -4.83 1.88
C HIS A 195 3.20 -5.43 0.86
N LEU A 196 3.10 -6.75 0.73
CA LEU A 196 2.18 -7.39 -0.21
C LEU A 196 0.91 -7.88 0.50
N LEU A 197 0.03 -6.95 0.87
CA LEU A 197 -1.29 -7.29 1.40
C LEU A 197 -2.31 -7.38 0.25
N HIS A 198 -2.69 -8.61 -0.11
CA HIS A 198 -3.80 -8.78 -1.03
C HIS A 198 -5.14 -8.45 -0.35
N LYS A 199 -5.80 -7.37 -0.76
CA LYS A 199 -7.12 -7.00 -0.22
C LYS A 199 -8.21 -7.66 -1.05
N ILE A 200 -8.94 -8.60 -0.45
CA ILE A 200 -10.07 -9.22 -1.13
C ILE A 200 -11.28 -8.27 -1.14
N VAL A 201 -12.13 -8.34 -2.16
CA VAL A 201 -13.32 -7.46 -2.23
C VAL A 201 -14.24 -7.65 -1.02
N TRP A 202 -14.54 -6.59 -0.27
CA TRP A 202 -15.47 -6.66 0.86
C TRP A 202 -16.87 -7.02 0.37
N ARG A 203 -17.37 -8.20 0.75
CA ARG A 203 -18.75 -8.60 0.47
C ARG A 203 -19.65 -8.18 1.62
N GLN A 204 -20.80 -7.62 1.27
CA GLN A 204 -21.82 -7.29 2.24
C GLN A 204 -22.30 -8.57 2.95
N GLN A 205 -22.50 -8.48 4.26
CA GLN A 205 -23.03 -9.56 5.11
C GLN A 205 -22.15 -10.83 5.21
N ALA A 206 -20.86 -10.75 4.91
CA ALA A 206 -19.94 -11.87 5.13
C ALA A 206 -19.47 -11.97 6.60
N THR A 207 -19.49 -13.18 7.15
CA THR A 207 -18.92 -13.49 8.48
C THR A 207 -17.39 -13.50 8.42
N PHE A 208 -16.72 -13.35 9.58
CA PHE A 208 -15.26 -13.51 9.73
C PHE A 208 -14.74 -14.79 9.06
N GLY A 209 -15.34 -15.94 9.38
CA GLY A 209 -14.92 -17.25 8.85
C GLY A 209 -14.95 -17.29 7.31
N ALA A 210 -16.08 -16.87 6.73
CA ALA A 210 -16.22 -16.83 5.27
C ALA A 210 -15.19 -15.92 4.56
N ILE A 211 -14.75 -14.82 5.19
CA ILE A 211 -13.69 -13.96 4.64
C ILE A 211 -12.31 -14.61 4.79
N ALA A 212 -12.03 -15.20 5.95
CA ALA A 212 -10.78 -15.93 6.20
C ALA A 212 -10.62 -17.11 5.21
N ASP A 213 -11.66 -17.92 5.04
CA ASP A 213 -11.67 -19.03 4.08
C ASP A 213 -11.43 -18.54 2.66
N ARG A 214 -12.01 -17.39 2.29
CA ARG A 214 -11.81 -16.82 0.96
C ARG A 214 -10.40 -16.27 0.76
N TYR A 215 -9.80 -15.72 1.81
CA TYR A 215 -8.40 -15.32 1.78
C TYR A 215 -7.50 -16.54 1.59
N VAL A 216 -7.74 -17.63 2.33
CA VAL A 216 -7.04 -18.92 2.16
C VAL A 216 -7.23 -19.47 0.75
N GLN A 217 -8.46 -19.50 0.22
CA GLN A 217 -8.73 -19.93 -1.15
C GLN A 217 -8.01 -19.07 -2.18
N TYR A 218 -7.99 -17.75 -1.99
CA TYR A 218 -7.26 -16.85 -2.87
C TYR A 218 -5.76 -17.17 -2.87
N LEU A 219 -5.18 -17.36 -1.68
CA LEU A 219 -3.77 -17.69 -1.55
C LEU A 219 -3.43 -19.03 -2.21
N ASN A 220 -4.19 -20.09 -1.91
CA ASN A 220 -3.97 -21.41 -2.52
C ASN A 220 -4.09 -21.36 -4.05
N ASN A 221 -5.08 -20.64 -4.58
CA ASN A 221 -5.30 -20.54 -6.02
C ASN A 221 -4.21 -19.75 -6.76
N LYS A 222 -3.52 -18.82 -6.08
CA LYS A 222 -2.55 -17.91 -6.70
C LYS A 222 -1.10 -18.25 -6.40
N TYR A 223 -0.83 -18.86 -5.25
CA TYR A 223 0.51 -19.06 -4.73
C TYR A 223 0.83 -20.51 -4.34
N GLY A 224 -0.17 -21.41 -4.27
CA GLY A 224 0.02 -22.83 -3.98
C GLY A 224 -0.09 -23.15 -2.49
#